data_AF-A0A9D6LGC1-F1
#
_entry.id   AF-A0A9D6LGC1-F1
#
_cell.length_a   1.000
_cell.length_b   1.000
_cell.length_c   1.000
_cell.angle_alpha   90.00
_cell.angle_beta   90.00
_cell.angle_gamma   90.00
#
_symmetry.space_group_name_H-M   'P 1'
#
loop_
_entity.id
_entity.type
_entity.pdbx_description
1 polymer ?
#
loop_
_entity_poly.entity_id
_entity_poly.type
_entity_poly.pdbx_seq_one_letter_code
_entity_poly.pdbx_strand_id
1 'polypeptide(L)'
;MDSNHIPYGRQNITQEDLEAVAATLKSDWLTQGPAIERFEKAMAEYCGARYAVAVSNATAALHLAYLAAGLKNGETVLTSPNTFVATANAALYCGAKPAFVDIDSSTLNLDTAKLASALARTKAKIVAPVHFGGLSCDMKEIARLRDR
;
A
#
# COMPACT_ATOMS: atom_id res chain seq x y z
N MET A 1 -3.42 -30.85 14.04
CA MET A 1 -2.66 -29.78 14.70
C MET A 1 -3.11 -29.74 16.15
N ASP A 2 -2.18 -29.54 17.06
CA ASP A 2 -2.45 -29.48 18.50
C ASP A 2 -3.41 -28.32 18.80
N SER A 3 -4.46 -28.56 19.57
CA SER A 3 -5.50 -27.56 19.89
C SER A 3 -4.97 -26.39 20.74
N ASN A 4 -3.74 -26.51 21.24
CA ASN A 4 -3.03 -25.49 22.01
C ASN A 4 -2.05 -24.63 21.19
N HIS A 5 -1.95 -24.84 19.86
CA HIS A 5 -1.05 -24.05 19.02
C HIS A 5 -1.70 -22.73 18.58
N ILE A 6 -1.09 -21.60 18.95
CA ILE A 6 -1.51 -20.26 18.52
C ILE A 6 -0.57 -19.78 17.39
N PRO A 7 -1.01 -19.79 16.12
CA PRO A 7 -0.18 -19.34 15.00
C PRO A 7 -0.09 -17.81 14.94
N TYR A 8 0.95 -17.29 14.27
CA TYR A 8 1.12 -15.85 14.02
C TYR A 8 -0.07 -15.23 13.26
N GLY A 9 -0.65 -15.98 12.32
CA GLY A 9 -1.83 -15.56 11.57
C GLY A 9 -2.61 -16.76 11.04
N ARG A 10 -3.91 -16.55 10.83
CA ARG A 10 -4.83 -17.55 10.27
C ARG A 10 -5.85 -16.84 9.39
N GLN A 11 -6.15 -17.42 8.23
CA GLN A 11 -7.17 -16.93 7.32
C GLN A 11 -8.55 -17.15 7.93
N ASN A 12 -9.43 -16.16 7.80
CA ASN A 12 -10.83 -16.27 8.13
C ASN A 12 -11.60 -16.48 6.82
N ILE A 13 -12.01 -17.73 6.55
CA ILE A 13 -12.76 -18.11 5.35
C ILE A 13 -14.16 -18.52 5.80
N THR A 14 -15.19 -17.89 5.24
CA THR A 14 -16.59 -18.13 5.59
C THR A 14 -17.31 -18.92 4.50
N GLN A 15 -18.58 -19.27 4.75
CA GLN A 15 -19.41 -19.97 3.76
C GLN A 15 -19.71 -19.06 2.55
N GLU A 16 -19.88 -17.76 2.79
CA GLU A 16 -20.07 -16.74 1.76
C GLU A 16 -18.87 -16.66 0.81
N ASP A 17 -17.63 -16.81 1.31
CA ASP A 17 -16.43 -16.86 0.47
C ASP A 17 -16.46 -18.05 -0.49
N LEU A 18 -16.86 -19.23 0.01
CA LEU A 18 -16.96 -20.45 -0.80
C LEU A 18 -18.03 -20.31 -1.89
N GLU A 19 -19.15 -19.71 -1.55
CA GLU A 19 -20.25 -19.45 -2.49
C GLU A 19 -19.85 -18.44 -3.57
N ALA A 20 -19.13 -17.39 -3.20
CA ALA A 20 -18.62 -16.39 -4.16
C ALA A 20 -17.65 -17.02 -5.17
N VAL A 21 -16.74 -17.89 -4.71
CA VAL A 21 -15.83 -18.64 -5.58
C VAL A 21 -16.60 -19.61 -6.48
N ALA A 22 -17.51 -20.40 -5.90
CA ALA A 22 -18.30 -21.38 -6.66
C ALA A 22 -19.18 -20.71 -7.73
N ALA A 23 -19.77 -19.55 -7.43
CA ALA A 23 -20.54 -18.76 -8.37
C ALA A 23 -19.68 -18.27 -9.56
N THR A 24 -18.46 -17.81 -9.29
CA THR A 24 -17.52 -17.38 -10.33
C THR A 24 -17.11 -18.55 -11.22
N LEU A 25 -16.78 -19.71 -10.63
CA LEU A 25 -16.37 -20.92 -11.37
C LEU A 25 -17.48 -21.49 -12.28
N LYS A 26 -18.75 -21.26 -11.94
CA LYS A 26 -19.91 -21.68 -12.74
C LYS A 26 -20.34 -20.64 -13.77
N SER A 27 -19.74 -19.45 -13.77
CA SER A 27 -20.05 -18.37 -14.71
C SER A 27 -19.18 -18.44 -15.96
N ASP A 28 -19.51 -17.63 -16.96
CA ASP A 28 -18.72 -17.50 -18.19
C ASP A 28 -17.41 -16.71 -17.99
N TRP A 29 -17.15 -16.16 -16.79
CA TRP A 29 -16.08 -15.19 -16.53
C TRP A 29 -15.09 -15.68 -15.46
N LEU A 30 -14.02 -16.36 -15.89
CA LEU A 30 -12.96 -16.86 -15.00
C LEU A 30 -11.78 -15.89 -14.80
N THR A 31 -11.60 -14.91 -15.68
CA THR A 31 -10.49 -13.95 -15.63
C THR A 31 -11.01 -12.56 -15.26
N GLN A 32 -11.21 -11.70 -16.25
CA GLN A 32 -11.90 -10.42 -16.06
C GLN A 32 -13.40 -10.64 -16.17
N GLY A 33 -14.17 -9.94 -15.33
CA GLY A 33 -15.61 -10.10 -15.30
C GLY A 33 -16.27 -9.24 -14.22
N PRO A 34 -17.59 -9.37 -14.06
CA PRO A 34 -18.39 -8.46 -13.24
C PRO A 34 -18.08 -8.55 -11.73
N ALA A 35 -17.37 -9.60 -11.29
CA ALA A 35 -16.88 -9.69 -9.91
C ALA A 35 -15.84 -8.59 -9.58
N ILE A 36 -15.01 -8.22 -10.56
CA ILE A 36 -14.00 -7.17 -10.40
C ILE A 36 -14.69 -5.81 -10.23
N GLU A 37 -15.62 -5.47 -11.11
CA GLU A 37 -16.35 -4.19 -11.04
C GLU A 37 -17.10 -4.03 -9.71
N ARG A 38 -17.74 -5.10 -9.23
CA ARG A 38 -18.40 -5.09 -7.91
C ARG A 38 -17.40 -4.88 -6.77
N PHE A 39 -16.26 -5.55 -6.82
CA PHE A 39 -15.21 -5.40 -5.81
C PHE A 39 -14.62 -3.99 -5.81
N GLU A 40 -14.29 -3.45 -6.98
CA GLU A 40 -13.77 -2.08 -7.12
C GLU A 40 -14.77 -1.04 -6.61
N LYS A 41 -16.05 -1.18 -6.96
CA LYS A 41 -17.10 -0.29 -6.45
C LYS A 41 -17.20 -0.36 -4.92
N ALA A 42 -17.26 -1.56 -4.35
CA ALA A 42 -17.35 -1.75 -2.90
C ALA A 42 -16.13 -1.17 -2.16
N MET A 43 -14.92 -1.34 -2.71
CA MET A 43 -13.70 -0.78 -2.14
C MET A 43 -13.65 0.74 -2.23
N ALA A 44 -14.06 1.32 -3.35
CA ALA A 44 -14.15 2.78 -3.51
C ALA A 44 -15.13 3.38 -2.50
N GLU A 45 -16.30 2.78 -2.34
CA GLU A 45 -17.30 3.17 -1.35
C GLU A 45 -16.78 3.05 0.09
N TYR A 46 -16.18 1.91 0.45
CA TYR A 46 -15.64 1.65 1.78
C TYR A 46 -14.53 2.65 2.17
N CYS A 47 -13.63 2.96 1.24
CA CYS A 47 -12.52 3.88 1.48
C CYS A 47 -12.91 5.36 1.32
N GLY A 48 -14.13 5.67 0.85
CA GLY A 48 -14.53 7.03 0.48
C GLY A 48 -13.73 7.60 -0.70
N ALA A 49 -13.18 6.74 -1.56
CA ALA A 49 -12.42 7.13 -2.74
C ALA A 49 -13.34 7.28 -3.96
N ARG A 50 -12.96 8.14 -4.91
CA ARG A 50 -13.72 8.30 -6.16
C ARG A 50 -13.62 7.08 -7.07
N TYR A 51 -12.49 6.37 -7.04
CA TYR A 51 -12.20 5.22 -7.87
C TYR A 51 -11.39 4.19 -7.08
N ALA A 52 -11.50 2.91 -7.44
CA ALA A 52 -10.61 1.84 -7.01
C ALA A 52 -10.27 0.95 -8.21
N VAL A 53 -9.10 0.32 -8.18
CA VAL A 53 -8.62 -0.57 -9.24
C VAL A 53 -8.10 -1.85 -8.60
N ALA A 54 -8.66 -2.99 -8.99
CA ALA A 54 -8.22 -4.29 -8.53
C ALA A 54 -6.99 -4.76 -9.30
N VAL A 55 -6.01 -5.29 -8.59
CA VAL A 55 -4.77 -5.82 -9.15
C VAL A 55 -4.37 -7.10 -8.44
N SER A 56 -3.36 -7.80 -8.97
CA SER A 56 -2.95 -9.11 -8.48
C SER A 56 -2.39 -9.12 -7.05
N ASN A 57 -1.81 -8.00 -6.58
CA ASN A 57 -1.34 -7.82 -5.20
C ASN A 57 -0.96 -6.35 -4.91
N ALA A 58 -0.69 -6.05 -3.64
CA ALA A 58 -0.29 -4.71 -3.19
C ALA A 58 1.05 -4.21 -3.78
N THR A 59 1.98 -5.10 -4.14
CA THR A 59 3.23 -4.70 -4.81
C THR A 59 2.96 -4.17 -6.22
N ALA A 60 2.08 -4.84 -6.97
CA ALA A 60 1.62 -4.36 -8.28
C ALA A 60 0.85 -3.03 -8.13
N ALA A 61 0.03 -2.90 -7.08
CA ALA A 61 -0.68 -1.65 -6.79
C ALA A 61 0.30 -0.49 -6.55
N LEU A 62 1.33 -0.69 -5.72
CA LEU A 62 2.36 0.32 -5.46
C LEU A 62 3.13 0.70 -6.72
N HIS A 63 3.51 -0.29 -7.54
CA HIS A 63 4.20 -0.03 -8.80
C HIS A 63 3.34 0.85 -9.74
N LEU A 64 2.07 0.49 -9.93
CA LEU A 64 1.15 1.31 -10.74
C LEU A 64 0.88 2.68 -10.13
N ALA A 65 0.77 2.77 -8.79
CA ALA A 65 0.58 4.05 -8.10
C ALA A 65 1.78 5.00 -8.32
N TYR A 66 3.00 4.48 -8.30
CA TYR A 66 4.20 5.27 -8.57
C TYR A 66 4.27 5.73 -10.03
N LEU A 67 3.95 4.86 -10.99
CA LEU A 67 3.84 5.23 -12.41
C LEU A 67 2.76 6.30 -12.62
N ALA A 68 1.58 6.13 -12.01
CA ALA A 68 0.47 7.08 -12.10
C ALA A 68 0.79 8.44 -11.44
N ALA A 69 1.57 8.44 -10.37
CA ALA A 69 2.11 9.66 -9.74
C ALA A 69 3.20 10.35 -10.59
N GLY A 70 3.57 9.76 -11.73
CA GLY A 70 4.54 10.30 -12.68
C GLY A 70 5.98 10.20 -12.20
N LEU A 71 6.31 9.17 -11.40
CA LEU A 71 7.68 8.88 -10.99
C LEU A 71 8.53 8.52 -12.21
N LYS A 72 9.71 9.14 -12.31
CA LYS A 72 10.66 8.93 -13.42
C LYS A 72 11.95 8.27 -12.95
N ASN A 73 12.68 7.71 -13.91
CA ASN A 73 14.01 7.15 -13.69
C ASN A 73 14.94 8.18 -13.01
N GLY A 74 15.66 7.75 -11.97
CA GLY A 74 16.60 8.56 -11.20
C GLY A 74 15.96 9.49 -10.16
N GLU A 75 14.64 9.65 -10.14
CA GLU A 75 13.95 10.41 -9.09
C GLU A 75 13.92 9.66 -7.76
N THR A 76 13.68 10.38 -6.67
CA THR A 76 13.75 9.81 -5.31
C THR A 76 12.35 9.53 -4.75
N VAL A 77 12.19 8.36 -4.14
CA VAL A 77 11.03 8.01 -3.29
C VAL A 77 11.49 7.91 -1.84
N LEU A 78 10.90 8.70 -0.95
CA LEU A 78 11.15 8.61 0.48
C LEU A 78 10.18 7.61 1.13
N THR A 79 10.69 6.69 1.93
CA THR A 79 9.89 5.79 2.78
C THR A 79 10.65 5.44 4.06
N SER A 80 10.08 4.58 4.91
CA SER A 80 10.74 4.10 6.12
C SER A 80 11.53 2.81 5.84
N PRO A 81 12.68 2.58 6.52
CA PRO A 81 13.34 1.28 6.48
C PRO A 81 12.52 0.19 7.20
N ASN A 82 11.59 0.58 8.08
CA ASN A 82 10.67 -0.32 8.78
C ASN A 82 9.38 -0.53 7.97
N THR A 83 9.49 -1.24 6.85
CA THR A 83 8.37 -1.55 5.95
C THR A 83 8.61 -2.89 5.25
N PHE A 84 7.58 -3.40 4.56
CA PHE A 84 7.77 -4.52 3.64
C PHE A 84 8.54 -4.08 2.39
N VAL A 85 9.47 -4.90 1.91
CA VAL A 85 10.40 -4.57 0.81
C VAL A 85 9.72 -4.10 -0.48
N ALA A 86 8.45 -4.45 -0.69
CA ALA A 86 7.67 -4.00 -1.84
C ALA A 86 7.65 -2.48 -2.00
N THR A 87 7.62 -1.71 -0.90
CA THR A 87 7.56 -0.25 -0.92
C THR A 87 8.79 0.34 -1.63
N ALA A 88 9.99 -0.11 -1.27
CA ALA A 88 11.23 0.34 -1.91
C ALA A 88 11.42 -0.30 -3.30
N ASN A 89 11.07 -1.58 -3.46
CA ASN A 89 11.23 -2.28 -4.74
C ASN A 89 10.34 -1.70 -5.84
N ALA A 90 9.11 -1.27 -5.52
CA ALA A 90 8.25 -0.61 -6.48
C ALA A 90 8.87 0.66 -7.07
N ALA A 91 9.66 1.42 -6.28
CA ALA A 91 10.41 2.56 -6.79
C ALA A 91 11.53 2.10 -7.74
N LEU A 92 12.26 1.05 -7.38
CA LEU A 92 13.32 0.47 -8.22
C LEU A 92 12.77 -0.05 -9.56
N TYR A 93 11.58 -0.64 -9.58
CA TYR A 93 10.91 -1.07 -10.82
C TYR A 93 10.62 0.10 -11.77
N CYS A 94 10.44 1.31 -11.25
CA CYS A 94 10.30 2.55 -12.02
C CYS A 94 11.66 3.18 -12.44
N GLY A 95 12.79 2.56 -12.10
CA GLY A 95 14.13 3.15 -12.24
C GLY A 95 14.43 4.26 -11.22
N ALA A 96 13.57 4.48 -10.23
CA ALA A 96 13.75 5.49 -9.20
C ALA A 96 14.68 4.99 -8.07
N LYS A 97 15.09 5.90 -7.19
CA LYS A 97 15.96 5.63 -6.05
C LYS A 97 15.15 5.68 -4.76
N PRO A 98 15.02 4.57 -4.01
CA PRO A 98 14.48 4.63 -2.66
C PRO A 98 15.49 5.33 -1.74
N ALA A 99 14.99 6.21 -0.89
CA ALA A 99 15.73 6.81 0.21
C ALA A 99 14.91 6.69 1.50
N PHE A 100 15.61 6.59 2.63
CA PHE A 100 15.00 6.18 3.88
C PHE A 100 14.95 7.32 4.90
N VAL A 101 13.77 7.48 5.51
CA VAL A 101 13.53 8.33 6.68
C VAL A 101 13.26 7.40 7.84
N ASP A 102 14.00 7.59 8.92
CA ASP A 102 13.90 6.74 10.10
C ASP A 102 12.54 6.91 10.83
N ILE A 103 12.22 5.97 11.70
CA ILE A 103 10.94 5.89 12.40
C ILE A 103 10.92 6.67 13.70
N ASP A 104 9.71 6.92 14.18
CA ASP A 104 9.45 7.24 15.59
C ASP A 104 9.34 5.92 16.36
N SER A 105 10.17 5.74 17.39
CA SER A 105 10.23 4.50 18.17
C SER A 105 8.94 4.21 18.96
N SER A 106 8.09 5.20 19.20
CA SER A 106 6.83 5.04 19.93
C SER A 106 5.70 4.52 19.04
N THR A 107 5.71 4.83 17.74
CA THR A 107 4.66 4.45 16.79
C THR A 107 5.12 3.45 15.74
N LEU A 108 6.43 3.30 15.56
CA LEU A 108 7.09 2.54 14.49
C LEU A 108 6.78 3.03 13.06
N ASN A 109 6.04 4.13 12.96
CA ASN A 109 5.76 4.84 11.71
C ASN A 109 6.90 5.80 11.37
N LEU A 110 6.90 6.27 10.12
CA LEU A 110 7.83 7.28 9.63
C LEU A 110 7.77 8.56 10.49
N ASP A 111 8.92 9.02 11.00
CA ASP A 111 9.03 10.20 11.85
C ASP A 111 8.91 11.48 10.99
N THR A 112 7.92 12.33 11.31
CA THR A 112 7.63 13.54 10.54
C THR A 112 8.67 14.64 10.73
N ALA A 113 9.36 14.72 11.87
CA ALA A 113 10.45 15.66 12.09
C ALA A 113 11.70 15.27 11.29
N LYS A 114 11.99 13.96 11.23
CA LYS A 114 13.06 13.42 10.36
C LYS A 114 12.69 13.55 8.89
N LEU A 115 11.41 13.39 8.53
CA LEU A 115 10.92 13.64 7.18
C LEU A 115 11.13 15.08 6.76
N ALA A 116 10.75 16.05 7.60
CA ALA A 116 10.97 17.47 7.33
C ALA A 116 12.47 17.76 7.09
N SER A 117 13.33 17.18 7.90
CA SER A 117 14.80 17.30 7.75
C SER A 117 15.32 16.64 6.48
N ALA A 118 14.70 15.55 6.01
CA ALA A 118 15.04 14.90 4.75
C ALA A 118 14.61 15.78 3.56
N LEU A 119 13.35 16.22 3.54
CA LEU A 119 12.79 17.08 2.47
C LEU A 119 13.57 18.39 2.31
N ALA A 120 14.14 18.94 3.38
CA ALA A 120 15.00 20.13 3.29
C ALA A 120 16.33 19.89 2.53
N ARG A 121 16.75 18.64 2.34
CA ARG A 121 18.05 18.26 1.75
C ARG A 121 17.93 17.45 0.47
N THR A 122 16.75 16.90 0.16
CA THR A 122 16.51 16.08 -1.02
C THR A 122 15.25 16.51 -1.76
N LYS A 123 15.33 16.48 -3.08
CA LYS A 123 14.16 16.64 -3.95
C LYS A 123 13.48 15.29 -4.16
N ALA A 124 12.63 14.90 -3.22
CA ALA A 124 11.82 13.69 -3.33
C ALA A 124 10.61 13.92 -4.24
N LYS A 125 10.34 12.98 -5.15
CA LYS A 125 9.14 12.99 -6.00
C LYS A 125 7.93 12.43 -5.28
N ILE A 126 8.13 11.40 -4.46
CA ILE A 126 7.08 10.72 -3.69
C ILE A 126 7.56 10.55 -2.25
N VAL A 127 6.65 10.73 -1.30
CA VAL A 127 6.77 10.22 0.06
C VAL A 127 5.76 9.07 0.20
N ALA A 128 6.24 7.87 0.52
CA ALA A 128 5.45 6.67 0.68
C ALA A 128 5.44 6.24 2.16
N PRO A 129 4.56 6.82 3.00
CA PRO A 129 4.41 6.38 4.37
C PRO A 129 3.75 4.99 4.43
N VAL A 130 4.05 4.25 5.49
CA VAL A 130 3.51 2.91 5.73
C VAL A 130 2.85 2.92 7.10
N HIS A 131 1.55 2.61 7.14
CA HIS A 131 0.77 2.52 8.38
C HIS A 131 1.12 1.21 9.10
N PHE A 132 2.21 1.24 9.85
CA PHE A 132 2.84 0.06 10.43
C PHE A 132 1.90 -0.59 11.45
N GLY A 133 1.72 -1.91 11.34
CA GLY A 133 0.82 -2.67 12.22
C GLY A 133 -0.66 -2.23 12.16
N GLY A 134 -1.07 -1.48 11.13
CA GLY A 134 -2.42 -0.91 11.02
C GLY A 134 -2.60 0.43 11.73
N LEU A 135 -1.56 0.95 12.40
CA LEU A 135 -1.58 2.28 13.00
C LEU A 135 -1.33 3.34 11.91
N SER A 136 -2.31 4.22 11.70
CA SER A 136 -2.18 5.34 10.75
C SER A 136 -0.98 6.22 11.09
N CYS A 137 -0.23 6.64 10.07
CA CYS A 137 0.75 7.69 10.21
C CYS A 137 0.06 9.03 10.50
N ASP A 138 0.82 10.04 10.95
CA ASP A 138 0.33 11.42 11.03
C ASP A 138 0.20 12.03 9.63
N MET A 139 -0.88 11.66 8.94
CA MET A 139 -1.17 12.11 7.59
C MET A 139 -1.45 13.62 7.52
N LYS A 140 -1.85 14.26 8.64
CA LYS A 140 -2.05 15.71 8.68
C LYS A 140 -0.70 16.41 8.58
N GLU A 141 0.28 15.96 9.35
CA GLU A 141 1.63 16.55 9.31
C GLU A 141 2.35 16.22 8.00
N ILE A 142 2.26 14.98 7.52
CA ILE A 142 2.82 14.60 6.20
C ILE A 142 2.23 15.48 5.08
N ALA A 143 0.92 15.75 5.11
CA ALA A 143 0.28 16.62 4.14
C ALA A 143 0.78 18.07 4.22
N ARG A 144 1.01 18.62 5.41
CA ARG A 144 1.60 19.96 5.58
C ARG A 144 3.02 20.04 5.01
N LEU A 145 3.81 18.98 5.15
CA LEU A 145 5.18 18.94 4.62
C LEU A 145 5.25 18.88 3.09
N ARG A 146 4.19 18.42 2.41
CA ARG A 146 4.09 18.42 0.94
C ARG A 146 4.06 19.83 0.36
N ASP A 147 3.41 20.77 1.04
CA ASP A 147 3.11 22.12 0.53
C ASP A 147 4.22 23.15 0.79
N ARG A 148 5.38 22.68 1.27
CA ARG A 148 6.58 23.49 1.55
C ARG A 148 7.58 23.38 0.41
#